data_AF-A0A0F9DLA9-F1
#
_entry.id   AF-A0A0F9DLA9-F1
#
_cell.length_a   1.000
_cell.length_b   1.000
_cell.length_c   1.000
_cell.angle_alpha   90.00
_cell.angle_beta   90.00
_cell.angle_gamma   90.00
#
_symmetry.space_group_name_H-M   'P 1'
#
loop_
_entity.id
_entity.type
_entity.pdbx_description
1 polymer ?
#
loop_
_entity_poly.entity_id
_entity_poly.type
_entity_poly.pdbx_seq_one_letter_code
_entity_poly.pdbx_strand_id
1 'polypeptide(L)'
;MCDGKNHPLIDIYESLEYYGASEVVRWCPDCGAIVIDVDVDNRIRHGPGRVMKMKFPKFMYDFIELKKLHAEARAGAKYPKDGNKY
;
A
#
# COMPACT_ATOMS: atom_id res chain seq x y z
N MET A 1 -16.52 2.48 2.02
CA MET A 1 -15.82 2.05 3.25
C MET A 1 -15.02 0.80 2.92
N CYS A 2 -13.75 0.77 3.30
CA CYS A 2 -12.84 -0.35 3.11
C CYS A 2 -13.12 -1.49 4.11
N ASP A 3 -13.16 -2.73 3.62
CA ASP A 3 -13.35 -3.94 4.44
C ASP A 3 -12.15 -4.91 4.37
N GLY A 4 -11.04 -4.47 3.77
CA GLY A 4 -9.83 -5.26 3.52
C GLY A 4 -9.87 -6.09 2.22
N LYS A 5 -11.06 -6.37 1.67
CA LYS A 5 -11.24 -7.02 0.36
C LYS A 5 -11.66 -6.01 -0.70
N ASN A 6 -12.61 -5.16 -0.36
CA ASN A 6 -13.08 -4.04 -1.15
C ASN A 6 -12.46 -2.75 -0.63
N HIS A 7 -11.89 -1.97 -1.54
CA HIS A 7 -11.21 -0.72 -1.24
C HIS A 7 -11.85 0.40 -2.06
N PRO A 8 -12.27 1.53 -1.45
CA PRO A 8 -12.75 2.71 -2.19
C PRO A 8 -11.55 3.43 -2.83
N LEU A 9 -11.05 2.86 -3.91
CA LEU A 9 -9.86 3.36 -4.59
C LEU A 9 -10.16 4.67 -5.32
N ILE A 10 -9.26 5.63 -5.16
CA ILE A 10 -9.23 6.87 -5.93
C ILE A 10 -7.94 6.91 -6.76
N ASP A 11 -8.04 7.38 -8.00
CA ASP A 11 -6.87 7.58 -8.86
C ASP A 11 -6.11 8.81 -8.35
N ILE A 12 -4.81 8.64 -8.08
CA ILE A 12 -3.92 9.72 -7.60
C ILE A 12 -2.88 10.12 -8.64
N TYR A 13 -2.69 9.29 -9.67
CA TYR A 13 -1.83 9.54 -10.81
C TYR A 13 -2.27 8.69 -12.00
N GLU A 14 -2.18 9.25 -13.20
CA GLU A 14 -2.37 8.55 -14.47
C GLU A 14 -1.35 9.07 -15.51
N SER A 15 -0.60 8.17 -16.14
CA SER A 15 0.30 8.49 -17.26
C SER A 15 -0.36 8.16 -18.59
N LEU A 16 -0.12 8.98 -19.61
CA LEU A 16 -0.60 8.73 -20.98
C LEU A 16 0.55 8.34 -21.93
N GLU A 17 1.63 7.79 -21.37
CA GLU A 17 2.88 7.53 -22.11
C GLU A 17 2.77 6.37 -23.11
N TYR A 18 1.72 5.54 -23.01
CA TYR A 18 1.55 4.37 -23.87
C TYR A 18 0.34 4.53 -24.79
N TYR A 19 0.49 4.14 -26.06
CA TYR A 19 -0.60 4.17 -27.04
C TYR A 19 -1.65 3.10 -26.66
N GLY A 20 -2.80 3.52 -26.14
CA GLY A 20 -3.87 2.62 -25.70
C GLY A 20 -3.67 2.01 -24.31
N ALA A 21 -2.68 2.47 -23.56
CA ALA A 21 -2.48 2.08 -22.16
C ALA A 21 -2.09 3.27 -21.28
N SER A 22 -2.46 3.24 -20.00
CA SER A 22 -2.07 4.22 -19.01
C SER A 22 -1.52 3.53 -17.76
N GLU A 23 -0.42 4.05 -17.21
CA GLU A 23 -0.02 3.63 -15.86
C GLU A 23 -0.88 4.41 -14.87
N VAL A 24 -1.60 3.71 -14.00
CA VAL A 24 -2.51 4.33 -13.04
C VAL A 24 -2.09 3.93 -11.63
N VAL A 25 -1.89 4.94 -10.78
CA VAL A 25 -1.68 4.74 -9.35
C VAL A 25 -2.99 5.04 -8.63
N ARG A 26 -3.47 4.06 -7.86
CA ARG A 26 -4.70 4.17 -7.09
C ARG A 26 -4.42 4.01 -5.61
N TRP A 27 -5.14 4.78 -4.80
CA TRP A 27 -4.98 4.82 -3.36
C TRP A 27 -6.31 4.61 -2.64
N CYS A 28 -6.29 3.81 -1.57
CA CYS A 28 -7.40 3.63 -0.67
C CYS A 28 -7.28 4.62 0.50
N PRO A 29 -8.15 5.63 0.61
CA PRO A 29 -8.07 6.64 1.67
C PRO A 29 -8.34 6.07 3.06
N ASP A 30 -9.06 4.95 3.14
CA ASP A 30 -9.47 4.35 4.42
C ASP A 30 -8.34 3.56 5.08
N CYS A 31 -7.61 2.73 4.32
CA CYS A 31 -6.57 1.85 4.87
C CYS A 31 -5.15 2.27 4.46
N GLY A 32 -5.00 3.18 3.50
CA GLY A 32 -3.71 3.63 3.01
C GLY A 32 -3.03 2.70 2.00
N ALA A 33 -3.70 1.65 1.53
CA ALA A 33 -3.15 0.76 0.50
C ALA A 33 -3.03 1.46 -0.85
N ILE A 34 -1.97 1.14 -1.58
CA ILE A 34 -1.67 1.66 -2.92
C ILE A 34 -1.60 0.49 -3.90
N VAL A 35 -2.04 0.72 -5.12
CA VAL A 35 -1.81 -0.16 -6.27
C VAL A 35 -1.32 0.64 -7.45
N ILE A 36 -0.37 0.07 -8.18
CA ILE A 36 0.16 0.60 -9.43
C ILE A 36 -0.21 -0.44 -10.49
N ASP A 37 -1.06 -0.05 -11.44
CA ASP A 37 -1.55 -0.92 -12.50
C ASP A 37 -1.29 -0.27 -13.86
N VAL A 38 -1.31 -1.10 -14.91
CA VAL A 38 -1.31 -0.63 -16.30
C VAL A 38 -2.69 -0.86 -16.89
N ASP A 39 -3.47 0.21 -17.02
CA ASP A 39 -4.82 0.15 -17.58
C ASP A 39 -4.74 0.13 -19.11
N VAL A 40 -5.41 -0.84 -19.73
CA VAL A 40 -5.51 -0.97 -21.19
C VAL A 40 -6.99 -0.96 -21.52
N ASP A 41 -7.43 0.00 -22.34
CA ASP A 41 -8.84 0.18 -22.71
C ASP A 41 -9.82 0.21 -21.51
N ASN A 42 -9.43 0.80 -20.37
CA ASN A 42 -10.21 0.85 -19.13
C ASN A 42 -10.57 -0.52 -18.50
N ARG A 43 -9.90 -1.62 -18.89
CA ARG A 43 -10.24 -2.97 -18.39
C ARG A 43 -9.86 -3.20 -16.94
N ILE A 44 -8.86 -2.49 -16.42
CA ILE A 44 -8.41 -2.69 -15.04
C ILE A 44 -9.27 -1.89 -14.04
N ARG A 45 -10.00 -0.85 -14.47
CA ARG A 45 -10.91 -0.09 -13.59
C ARG A 45 -11.88 -0.96 -12.79
N HIS A 46 -12.34 -2.08 -13.34
CA HIS A 46 -13.28 -3.00 -12.69
C HIS A 46 -12.61 -4.06 -11.79
N GLY A 47 -11.29 -4.10 -11.73
CA GLY A 47 -10.53 -5.06 -10.93
C GLY A 47 -9.12 -4.58 -10.62
N PRO A 48 -8.96 -3.40 -9.99
CA PRO A 48 -7.65 -2.90 -9.59
C PRO A 48 -6.97 -3.91 -8.67
N GLY A 49 -5.68 -4.13 -8.92
CA GLY A 49 -4.88 -5.11 -8.21
C GLY A 49 -5.04 -6.57 -8.65
N ARG A 50 -5.76 -6.85 -9.75
CA ARG A 50 -5.78 -8.17 -10.40
C ARG A 50 -4.43 -8.56 -10.98
N VAL A 51 -3.67 -7.59 -11.50
CA VAL A 51 -2.34 -7.81 -12.07
C VAL A 51 -1.28 -7.64 -10.99
N MET A 52 -1.23 -6.46 -10.36
CA MET A 52 -0.30 -6.16 -9.28
C MET A 52 -1.01 -6.07 -7.94
N LYS A 53 -0.70 -6.96 -7.00
CA LYS A 53 -1.36 -6.93 -5.68
C LYS A 53 -1.20 -5.58 -4.98
N MET A 54 -2.28 -5.11 -4.36
CA MET A 54 -2.25 -3.92 -3.49
C MET A 54 -1.22 -4.09 -2.37
N LYS A 55 -0.48 -3.02 -2.05
CA LYS A 55 0.51 -3.01 -0.98
C LYS A 55 0.40 -1.73 -0.16
N PHE A 56 0.81 -1.79 1.09
CA PHE A 56 0.98 -0.58 1.89
C PHE A 56 2.32 0.09 1.52
N PRO A 57 2.44 1.41 1.66
CA PRO A 57 3.73 2.09 1.63
C PRO A 57 4.71 1.51 2.65
N LYS A 58 6.00 1.52 2.32
CA LYS A 58 7.05 0.95 3.18
C LYS A 58 6.99 1.47 4.62
N PHE A 59 6.84 2.78 4.80
CA PHE A 59 6.82 3.41 6.12
C PHE A 59 5.71 2.86 7.05
N MET A 60 4.61 2.32 6.49
CA MET A 60 3.56 1.70 7.30
C MET A 60 4.01 0.37 7.91
N TYR A 61 4.83 -0.41 7.20
CA TYR A 61 5.42 -1.64 7.75
C TYR A 61 6.42 -1.30 8.86
N ASP A 62 7.29 -0.31 8.61
CA ASP A 62 8.28 0.16 9.58
C ASP A 62 7.57 0.65 10.87
N PHE A 63 6.47 1.40 10.72
CA PHE A 63 5.67 1.87 11.85
C PHE A 63 5.01 0.73 12.63
N ILE A 64 4.48 -0.30 11.96
CA ILE A 64 3.91 -1.48 12.61
C ILE A 64 4.98 -2.24 13.39
N GLU A 65 6.18 -2.39 12.82
CA GLU A 65 7.30 -3.04 13.47
C GLU A 65 7.76 -2.28 14.72
N LEU A 66 7.93 -0.96 14.62
CA LEU A 66 8.24 -0.10 15.76
C LEU A 66 7.19 -0.20 16.87
N LYS A 67 5.89 -0.23 16.52
CA LYS A 67 4.82 -0.41 17.49
C LYS A 67 4.91 -1.76 18.22
N LYS A 68 5.26 -2.84 17.52
CA LYS A 68 5.46 -4.16 18.13
C LYS A 68 6.62 -4.15 19.11
N LEU A 69 7.77 -3.59 18.70
CA LEU A 69 8.95 -3.44 19.56
C LEU A 69 8.61 -2.64 20.83
N HIS A 70 7.87 -1.54 20.70
CA HIS A 70 7.46 -0.73 21.85
C HIS A 70 6.47 -1.49 22.78
N ALA A 71 5.58 -2.31 22.22
CA ALA A 71 4.67 -3.14 23.01
C ALA A 71 5.42 -4.24 23.79
N GLU A 72 6.38 -4.89 23.14
CA GLU A 72 7.25 -5.91 23.76
C GLU A 72 8.13 -5.28 24.85
N ALA A 73 8.68 -4.10 24.61
CA ALA A 73 9.46 -3.37 25.61
C ALA A 73 8.62 -2.97 26.83
N ARG A 74 7.37 -2.53 26.63
CA ARG A 74 6.42 -2.29 27.73
C ARG A 74 6.08 -3.57 28.50
N ALA A 75 6.10 -4.72 27.84
CA ALA A 75 5.91 -6.03 28.47
C ALA A 75 7.18 -6.56 29.17
N GLY A 76 8.28 -5.78 29.21
CA GLY A 76 9.51 -6.12 29.91
C GLY A 76 10.58 -6.82 29.04
N ALA A 77 10.35 -6.96 27.73
CA ALA A 77 11.38 -7.44 26.81
C ALA A 77 12.45 -6.36 26.58
N LYS A 78 13.72 -6.74 26.43
CA LYS A 78 14.79 -5.80 26.08
C LYS A 78 14.75 -5.52 24.58
N TYR A 79 14.88 -4.25 24.18
CA TYR A 79 15.03 -3.89 22.77
C TYR A 79 16.19 -4.67 22.12
N PRO A 80 16.01 -5.18 20.89
CA PRO A 80 17.12 -5.77 20.15
C PRO A 80 18.23 -4.72 19.98
N LYS A 81 19.46 -5.09 20.35
CA LYS A 81 20.62 -4.17 20.38
C LYS A 81 21.03 -3.62 19.01
N ASP A 82 20.49 -4.19 17.93
CA ASP A 82 20.78 -3.82 16.55
C ASP A 82 19.73 -2.86 15.94
N GLY A 83 18.73 -2.43 16.73
CA GLY A 83 17.58 -1.66 16.27
C GLY A 83 17.84 -0.20 15.88
N ASN A 84 19.10 0.23 15.78
CA ASN A 84 19.47 1.60 15.41
C ASN A 84 20.09 1.65 14.02
N LYS A 85 19.26 1.49 12.98
CA LYS A 85 19.59 1.85 11.61
C LYS A 85 18.41 2.53 10.93
N TYR A 86 17.88 3.59 11.54
CA TYR A 86 17.10 4.60 10.84
C TYR A 86 17.40 5.97 11.47
#